data_AF-A0A1M4T3B2-F1
#
_entry.id   AF-A0A1M4T3B2-F1
#
_cell.length_a   1.000
_cell.length_b   1.000
_cell.length_c   1.000
_cell.angle_alpha   90.00
_cell.angle_beta   90.00
_cell.angle_gamma   90.00
#
_symmetry.space_group_name_H-M   'P 1'
#
loop_
_entity.id
_entity.type
_entity.pdbx_description
1 polymer ?
#
loop_
_entity_poly.entity_id
_entity_poly.type
_entity_poly.pdbx_seq_one_letter_code
_entity_poly.pdbx_strand_id
1 'polypeptide(L)'
;MASTRFSPFELLLLKSRNQTDTAALLLLAWVAVSKGSLSPADRQRLGDMAGSLRHGHDHRLVLDVAEEQDLQAIQLAAEVLQRDRWGERALPFLSQAIELTVQDGNLAAASYHVLGFLADLLGVAPQRLKQLFLEVTGTQFACSEDPSRASYWQARERTWRQREQERQREQRDTHQQERASRQKRQAPPFGDKTLRALTILELDASATRSEIKRAYRRLAQAHHPDRFFSRGEGDVATASVRFQKIKKAYEYLMKDARFV
;
A
#
# COMPACT_ATOMS: atom_id res chain seq x y z
N MET A 1 -22.79 -27.06 15.02
CA MET A 1 -21.81 -26.35 15.86
C MET A 1 -22.60 -25.28 16.61
N ALA A 2 -22.81 -25.43 17.90
CA ALA A 2 -23.69 -24.54 18.66
C ALA A 2 -23.10 -23.12 18.63
N SER A 3 -23.84 -22.19 18.03
CA SER A 3 -23.54 -20.77 18.07
C SER A 3 -23.44 -20.36 19.54
N THR A 4 -22.27 -19.90 19.97
CA THR A 4 -22.10 -19.32 21.30
C THR A 4 -23.15 -18.24 21.48
N ARG A 5 -24.02 -18.40 22.49
CA ARG A 5 -25.18 -17.54 22.75
C ARG A 5 -24.81 -16.10 23.11
N PHE A 6 -23.53 -15.84 23.39
CA PHE A 6 -23.00 -14.54 23.79
C PHE A 6 -21.80 -14.16 22.93
N SER A 7 -21.67 -12.86 22.65
CA SER A 7 -20.50 -12.29 21.97
C SER A 7 -19.24 -12.35 22.87
N PRO A 8 -18.03 -12.27 22.30
CA PRO A 8 -16.80 -12.22 23.09
C PRO A 8 -16.79 -11.07 24.11
N PHE A 9 -17.33 -9.91 23.73
CA PHE A 9 -17.43 -8.75 24.61
C PHE A 9 -18.47 -8.92 25.72
N GLU A 10 -19.63 -9.51 25.41
CA GLU A 10 -20.65 -9.85 26.43
C GLU A 10 -20.08 -10.79 27.50
N LEU A 11 -19.36 -11.83 27.08
CA LEU A 11 -18.69 -12.74 28.01
C LEU A 11 -17.64 -12.03 28.85
N LEU A 12 -16.93 -11.04 28.29
CA LEU A 12 -15.96 -10.24 29.01
C LEU A 12 -16.66 -9.33 30.04
N LEU A 13 -17.76 -8.67 29.68
CA LEU A 13 -18.56 -7.86 30.60
C LEU A 13 -19.11 -8.69 31.77
N LEU A 14 -19.63 -9.89 31.50
CA LEU A 14 -20.14 -10.78 32.55
C LEU A 14 -19.05 -11.23 33.54
N LYS A 15 -17.80 -11.34 33.09
CA LYS A 15 -16.67 -11.68 33.95
C LYS A 15 -16.07 -10.45 34.65
N SER A 16 -16.33 -9.24 34.16
CA SER A 16 -15.75 -7.99 34.67
C SER A 16 -16.18 -7.70 36.10
N ARG A 17 -15.23 -7.23 36.92
CA ARG A 17 -15.51 -6.73 38.27
C ARG A 17 -16.22 -5.37 38.24
N ASN A 18 -16.04 -4.62 37.16
CA ASN A 18 -16.70 -3.35 36.92
C ASN A 18 -17.03 -3.21 35.43
N GLN A 19 -18.29 -3.50 35.10
CA GLN A 19 -18.80 -3.48 33.73
C GLN A 19 -18.69 -2.08 33.10
N THR A 20 -18.91 -1.04 33.89
CA THR A 20 -18.87 0.36 33.47
C THR A 20 -17.46 0.79 33.09
N ASP A 21 -16.46 0.37 33.86
CA ASP A 21 -15.05 0.66 33.55
C ASP A 21 -14.58 -0.09 32.29
N THR A 22 -15.02 -1.34 32.11
CA THR A 22 -14.77 -2.11 30.89
C THR A 22 -15.41 -1.45 29.67
N ALA A 23 -16.67 -1.04 29.79
CA ALA A 23 -17.39 -0.35 28.73
C ALA A 23 -16.76 0.99 28.38
N ALA A 24 -16.34 1.77 29.39
CA ALA A 24 -15.58 3.00 29.21
C ALA A 24 -14.29 2.75 28.42
N LEU A 25 -13.52 1.72 28.79
CA LEU A 25 -12.29 1.38 28.09
C LEU A 25 -12.54 0.99 26.62
N LEU A 26 -13.60 0.24 26.32
CA LEU A 26 -13.95 -0.09 24.93
C LEU A 26 -14.26 1.18 24.13
N LEU A 27 -15.07 2.07 24.68
CA LEU A 27 -15.45 3.31 24.00
C LEU A 27 -14.25 4.25 23.81
N LEU A 28 -13.35 4.34 24.78
CA LEU A 28 -12.09 5.09 24.66
C LEU A 28 -11.17 4.50 23.59
N ALA A 29 -11.07 3.17 23.52
CA ALA A 29 -10.32 2.48 22.48
C ALA A 29 -10.93 2.73 21.10
N TRP A 30 -12.26 2.68 20.97
CA TRP A 30 -12.96 3.00 19.74
C TRP A 30 -12.74 4.46 19.30
N VAL A 31 -12.78 5.40 20.24
CA VAL A 31 -12.44 6.81 19.98
C VAL A 31 -11.02 6.95 19.43
N ALA A 32 -10.04 6.26 20.00
CA ALA A 32 -8.67 6.28 19.51
C ALA A 32 -8.54 5.65 18.11
N VAL A 33 -9.24 4.54 17.84
CA VAL A 33 -9.31 3.90 16.51
C VAL A 33 -9.92 4.83 15.46
N SER A 34 -10.86 5.69 15.82
CA SER A 34 -11.57 6.59 14.88
C SER A 34 -10.64 7.56 14.11
N LYS A 35 -9.40 7.74 14.57
CA LYS A 35 -8.35 8.52 13.90
C LYS A 35 -7.75 7.81 12.69
N GLY A 36 -7.95 6.50 12.55
CA GLY A 36 -7.49 5.68 11.43
C GLY A 36 -6.90 4.35 11.88
N SER A 37 -5.91 4.38 12.76
CA SER A 37 -5.33 3.18 13.39
C SER A 37 -4.77 3.53 14.78
N LEU A 38 -4.77 2.55 15.68
CA LEU A 38 -4.20 2.71 17.02
C LEU A 38 -2.67 2.85 16.94
N SER A 39 -2.16 4.05 17.20
CA SER A 39 -0.72 4.28 17.29
C SER A 39 -0.14 3.60 18.53
N PRO A 40 1.17 3.31 18.57
CA PRO A 40 1.82 2.76 19.76
C PRO A 40 1.63 3.64 21.01
N ALA A 41 1.59 4.96 20.83
CA ALA A 41 1.34 5.91 21.91
C ALA A 41 -0.10 5.81 22.44
N ASP A 42 -1.09 5.63 21.54
CA ASP A 42 -2.48 5.45 21.94
C ASP A 42 -2.67 4.13 22.70
N ARG A 43 -2.02 3.04 22.24
CA ARG A 43 -2.04 1.74 22.94
C ARG A 43 -1.43 1.84 24.34
N GLN A 44 -0.32 2.56 24.48
CA GLN A 44 0.31 2.77 25.78
C GLN A 44 -0.60 3.56 26.71
N ARG A 45 -1.18 4.68 26.25
CA ARG A 45 -2.12 5.49 27.04
C ARG A 45 -3.34 4.67 27.46
N LEU A 46 -3.94 3.91 26.54
CA LEU A 46 -5.07 3.03 26.85
C LEU A 46 -4.69 1.94 27.87
N GLY A 47 -3.46 1.41 27.79
CA GLY A 47 -2.92 0.48 28.78
C GLY A 47 -2.76 1.12 30.17
N ASP A 48 -2.21 2.33 30.24
CA ASP A 48 -2.05 3.09 31.48
C ASP A 48 -3.42 3.41 32.11
N MET A 49 -4.38 3.83 31.28
CA MET A 49 -5.77 4.07 31.69
C MET A 49 -6.43 2.77 32.15
N ALA A 50 -6.24 1.66 31.44
CA ALA A 50 -6.75 0.35 31.86
C ALA A 50 -6.20 -0.06 33.23
N GLY A 51 -4.93 0.22 33.52
CA GLY A 51 -4.33 -0.01 34.84
C GLY A 51 -5.00 0.77 35.98
N SER A 52 -5.58 1.94 35.68
CA SER A 52 -6.32 2.76 36.65
C SER A 52 -7.78 2.30 36.86
N LEU A 53 -8.32 1.52 35.93
CA LEU A 53 -9.72 1.07 35.91
C LEU A 53 -9.89 -0.27 36.65
N ARG A 54 -11.02 -0.48 37.35
CA ARG A 54 -11.22 -1.64 38.24
C ARG A 54 -11.91 -2.83 37.57
N HIS A 55 -11.58 -3.13 36.31
CA HIS A 55 -12.26 -4.19 35.55
C HIS A 55 -11.64 -5.60 35.72
N GLY A 56 -10.34 -5.70 36.00
CA GLY A 56 -9.70 -6.95 36.45
C GLY A 56 -9.42 -8.01 35.37
N HIS A 57 -9.39 -7.62 34.10
CA HIS A 57 -9.09 -8.50 32.95
C HIS A 57 -8.03 -7.89 32.04
N ASP A 58 -7.46 -8.68 31.13
CA ASP A 58 -6.53 -8.18 30.12
C ASP A 58 -7.25 -7.25 29.14
N HIS A 59 -6.69 -6.06 28.90
CA HIS A 59 -7.26 -5.04 28.02
C HIS A 59 -7.10 -5.38 26.53
N ARG A 60 -6.26 -6.36 26.18
CA ARG A 60 -6.03 -6.79 24.79
C ARG A 60 -7.33 -7.13 24.05
N LEU A 61 -8.21 -7.93 24.66
CA LEU A 61 -9.48 -8.29 24.02
C LEU A 61 -10.37 -7.07 23.77
N VAL A 62 -10.34 -6.07 24.65
CA VAL A 62 -11.10 -4.83 24.49
C VAL A 62 -10.53 -4.00 23.33
N LEU A 63 -9.20 -3.97 23.18
CA LEU A 63 -8.56 -3.31 22.05
C LEU A 63 -8.86 -4.02 20.73
N ASP A 64 -8.81 -5.35 20.69
CA ASP A 64 -9.11 -6.13 19.49
C ASP A 64 -10.55 -5.89 19.01
N VAL A 65 -11.52 -5.89 19.93
CA VAL A 65 -12.94 -5.57 19.63
C VAL A 65 -13.09 -4.14 19.11
N ALA A 66 -12.32 -3.19 19.64
CA ALA A 66 -12.34 -1.81 19.17
C ALA A 66 -11.73 -1.65 17.77
N GLU A 67 -10.65 -2.38 17.46
CA GLU A 67 -10.01 -2.39 16.14
C GLU A 67 -10.92 -2.99 15.07
N GLU A 68 -11.66 -4.04 15.42
CA GLU A 68 -12.67 -4.67 14.56
C GLU A 68 -13.91 -3.78 14.34
N GLN A 69 -14.07 -2.70 15.12
CA GLN A 69 -15.21 -1.80 15.10
C GLN A 69 -16.56 -2.52 15.23
N ASP A 70 -16.62 -3.53 16.10
CA ASP A 70 -17.86 -4.28 16.35
C ASP A 70 -18.95 -3.36 16.92
N LEU A 71 -19.91 -3.02 16.06
CA LEU A 71 -21.01 -2.11 16.39
C LEU A 71 -21.89 -2.65 17.53
N GLN A 72 -22.07 -3.97 17.64
CA GLN A 72 -22.89 -4.54 18.70
C GLN A 72 -22.20 -4.39 20.07
N ALA A 73 -20.89 -4.64 20.11
CA ALA A 73 -20.10 -4.44 21.32
C ALA A 73 -20.04 -2.97 21.73
N ILE A 74 -19.85 -2.06 20.76
CA ILE A 74 -19.85 -0.60 21.00
C ILE A 74 -21.21 -0.14 21.53
N GLN A 75 -22.31 -0.60 20.93
CA GLN A 75 -23.65 -0.27 21.40
C GLN A 75 -23.87 -0.76 22.84
N LEU A 76 -23.52 -2.01 23.13
CA LEU A 76 -23.66 -2.56 24.48
C LEU A 76 -22.81 -1.79 25.50
N ALA A 77 -21.58 -1.42 25.14
CA ALA A 77 -20.73 -0.59 25.99
C ALA A 77 -21.34 0.80 26.23
N ALA A 78 -21.91 1.43 25.20
CA ALA A 78 -22.64 2.68 25.33
C ALA A 78 -23.81 2.56 26.32
N GLU A 79 -24.64 1.53 26.18
CA GLU A 79 -25.77 1.27 27.08
C GLU A 79 -25.30 1.04 28.52
N VAL A 80 -24.25 0.25 28.73
CA VAL A 80 -23.68 -0.01 30.07
C VAL A 80 -23.12 1.28 30.68
N LEU A 81 -22.36 2.07 29.92
CA LEU A 81 -21.75 3.31 30.40
C LEU A 81 -22.82 4.35 30.80
N GLN A 82 -23.86 4.48 29.98
CA GLN A 82 -24.95 5.45 30.17
C GLN A 82 -25.70 5.27 31.49
N ARG A 83 -25.76 4.04 32.03
CA ARG A 83 -26.46 3.74 33.30
C ARG A 83 -25.82 4.42 34.52
N ASP A 84 -24.51 4.59 34.49
CA ASP A 84 -23.74 5.10 35.64
C ASP A 84 -23.13 6.49 35.40
N ARG A 85 -22.87 6.84 34.13
CA ARG A 85 -22.18 8.06 33.72
C ARG A 85 -23.12 8.90 32.85
N TRP A 86 -23.86 9.80 33.49
CA TRP A 86 -24.77 10.74 32.81
C TRP A 86 -24.50 12.18 33.26
N GLY A 87 -24.60 13.13 32.33
CA GLY A 87 -24.39 14.57 32.57
C GLY A 87 -22.99 14.86 33.14
N GLU A 88 -22.92 15.59 34.26
CA GLU A 88 -21.64 15.97 34.89
C GLU A 88 -20.78 14.76 35.31
N ARG A 89 -21.39 13.60 35.60
CA ARG A 89 -20.64 12.37 35.93
C ARG A 89 -19.90 11.77 34.74
N ALA A 90 -20.26 12.16 33.52
CA ALA A 90 -19.61 11.72 32.30
C ALA A 90 -18.39 12.59 31.93
N LEU A 91 -18.19 13.75 32.57
CA LEU A 91 -17.10 14.65 32.22
C LEU A 91 -15.71 14.03 32.34
N PRO A 92 -15.35 13.28 33.40
CA PRO A 92 -14.02 12.66 33.47
C PRO A 92 -13.75 11.70 32.32
N PHE A 93 -14.79 10.97 31.88
CA PHE A 93 -14.71 10.08 30.73
C PHE A 93 -14.54 10.87 29.42
N LEU A 94 -15.30 11.96 29.24
CA LEU A 94 -15.17 12.81 28.05
C LEU A 94 -13.82 13.53 28.01
N SER A 95 -13.27 13.97 29.14
CA SER A 95 -11.92 14.55 29.22
C SER A 95 -10.87 13.55 28.71
N GLN A 96 -10.96 12.31 29.18
CA GLN A 96 -10.09 11.23 28.73
C GLN A 96 -10.23 10.95 27.22
N ALA A 97 -11.45 10.95 26.69
CA ALA A 97 -11.70 10.79 25.26
C ALA A 97 -11.08 11.95 24.45
N ILE A 98 -11.14 13.18 24.96
CA ILE A 98 -10.52 14.36 24.33
C ILE A 98 -8.99 14.22 24.33
N GLU A 99 -8.39 13.82 25.45
CA GLU A 99 -6.94 13.62 25.55
C GLU A 99 -6.41 12.54 24.59
N LEU A 100 -7.19 11.48 24.33
CA LEU A 100 -6.83 10.44 23.36
C LEU A 100 -6.96 10.90 21.90
N THR A 101 -7.88 11.82 21.63
CA THR A 101 -8.12 12.29 20.26
C THR A 101 -7.11 13.34 19.82
N VAL A 102 -6.58 14.13 20.75
CA VAL A 102 -5.60 15.17 20.48
C VAL A 102 -4.19 14.57 20.36
N GLN A 103 -3.62 14.68 19.16
CA GLN A 103 -2.22 14.35 18.90
C GLN A 103 -1.56 15.56 18.25
N ASP A 104 -0.48 16.05 18.87
CA ASP A 104 0.27 17.24 18.43
C ASP A 104 -0.61 18.49 18.19
N GLY A 105 -1.70 18.64 18.96
CA GLY A 105 -2.61 19.77 18.89
C GLY A 105 -3.59 19.77 17.71
N ASN A 106 -3.62 18.70 16.90
CA ASN A 106 -4.54 18.60 15.76
C ASN A 106 -5.52 17.43 15.93
N LEU A 107 -6.82 17.70 15.71
CA LEU A 107 -7.88 16.71 15.85
C LEU A 107 -8.36 16.26 14.47
N ALA A 108 -8.49 14.95 14.25
CA ALA A 108 -9.09 14.44 13.03
C ALA A 108 -10.59 14.81 12.95
N ALA A 109 -11.08 15.13 11.76
CA ALA A 109 -12.49 15.49 11.54
C ALA A 109 -13.48 14.42 12.05
N ALA A 110 -13.13 13.13 11.91
CA ALA A 110 -13.94 12.02 12.42
C ALA A 110 -14.05 12.04 13.95
N SER A 111 -12.97 12.40 14.65
CA SER A 111 -12.91 12.42 16.11
C SER A 111 -13.81 13.50 16.72
N TYR A 112 -14.00 14.64 16.05
CA TYR A 112 -14.97 15.65 16.47
C TYR A 112 -16.40 15.10 16.51
N HIS A 113 -16.80 14.34 15.48
CA HIS A 113 -18.14 13.75 15.43
C HIS A 113 -18.34 12.66 16.47
N VAL A 114 -17.31 11.84 16.70
CA VAL A 114 -17.36 10.80 17.73
C VAL A 114 -17.48 11.41 19.13
N LEU A 115 -16.71 12.47 19.43
CA LEU A 115 -16.83 13.18 20.71
C LEU A 115 -18.20 13.85 20.89
N GLY A 116 -18.73 14.46 19.83
CA GLY A 116 -20.08 15.03 19.84
C GLY A 116 -21.14 13.96 20.11
N PHE A 117 -21.06 12.83 19.41
CA PHE A 117 -21.93 11.68 19.62
C PHE A 117 -21.87 11.16 21.06
N LEU A 118 -20.67 10.97 21.62
CA LEU A 118 -20.50 10.51 23.00
C LEU A 118 -21.05 11.52 24.02
N ALA A 119 -20.88 12.81 23.78
CA ALA A 119 -21.44 13.84 24.66
C ALA A 119 -22.98 13.81 24.64
N ASP A 120 -23.59 13.75 23.46
CA ASP A 120 -25.05 13.65 23.30
C ASP A 120 -25.58 12.36 23.93
N LEU A 121 -24.91 11.22 23.69
CA LEU A 121 -25.23 9.92 24.28
C LEU A 121 -25.21 9.94 25.80
N LEU A 122 -24.27 10.68 26.41
CA LEU A 122 -24.11 10.77 27.87
C LEU A 122 -24.87 11.96 28.48
N GLY A 123 -25.71 12.65 27.70
CA GLY A 123 -26.53 13.76 28.18
C GLY A 123 -25.75 15.04 28.50
N VAL A 124 -24.60 15.24 27.87
CA VAL A 124 -23.76 16.44 28.03
C VAL A 124 -24.06 17.42 26.91
N ALA A 125 -24.51 18.62 27.27
CA ALA A 125 -24.87 19.65 26.30
C ALA A 125 -23.64 20.06 25.44
N PRO A 126 -23.84 20.42 24.16
CA PRO A 126 -22.74 20.83 23.27
C PRO A 126 -21.92 22.00 23.80
N GLN A 127 -22.54 22.94 24.51
CA GLN A 127 -21.83 24.07 25.14
C GLN A 127 -20.87 23.59 26.24
N ARG A 128 -21.30 22.59 27.03
CA ARG A 128 -20.47 22.02 28.10
C ARG A 128 -19.32 21.21 27.52
N LEU A 129 -19.54 20.46 26.43
CA LEU A 129 -18.48 19.78 25.71
C LEU A 129 -17.43 20.77 25.16
N LYS A 130 -17.86 21.90 24.58
CA LYS A 130 -16.95 22.95 24.09
C LYS A 130 -16.09 23.54 25.21
N GLN A 131 -16.68 23.77 26.38
CA GLN A 131 -15.95 24.23 27.56
C GLN A 131 -14.92 23.20 28.01
N LEU A 132 -15.34 21.93 28.16
CA LEU A 132 -14.46 20.84 28.56
C LEU A 132 -13.27 20.68 27.60
N PHE A 133 -13.52 20.76 26.30
CA PHE A 133 -12.47 20.68 25.29
C PHE A 133 -11.48 21.83 25.41
N LEU A 134 -11.96 23.05 25.67
CA LEU A 134 -11.10 24.20 25.91
C LEU A 134 -10.27 24.04 27.19
N GLU A 135 -10.87 23.52 28.27
CA GLU A 135 -10.20 23.24 29.54
C GLU A 135 -9.07 22.22 29.37
N VAL A 136 -9.30 21.16 28.58
CA VAL A 136 -8.33 20.07 28.37
C VAL A 136 -7.24 20.44 27.37
N THR A 137 -7.60 21.09 26.26
CA THR A 137 -6.68 21.30 25.12
C THR A 137 -6.10 22.71 25.04
N GLY A 138 -6.70 23.67 25.74
CA GLY A 138 -6.41 25.10 25.58
C GLY A 138 -6.87 25.69 24.24
N THR A 139 -7.51 24.90 23.38
CA THR A 139 -7.98 25.34 22.05
C THR A 139 -9.50 25.29 21.96
N GLN A 140 -10.08 26.12 21.08
CA GLN A 140 -11.52 26.09 20.85
C GLN A 140 -11.91 24.83 20.09
N PHE A 141 -12.95 24.15 20.56
CA PHE A 141 -13.58 23.06 19.81
C PHE A 141 -14.21 23.62 18.54
N ALA A 142 -13.51 23.47 17.41
CA ALA A 142 -14.06 23.80 16.10
C ALA A 142 -15.25 22.87 15.86
N CYS A 143 -16.45 23.45 15.76
CA CYS A 143 -17.65 22.69 15.45
C CYS A 143 -17.41 22.03 14.09
N SER A 144 -17.27 20.70 14.08
CA SER A 144 -17.08 19.96 12.83
C SER A 144 -18.22 20.30 11.88
N GLU A 145 -17.86 20.66 10.65
CA GLU A 145 -18.82 20.93 9.60
C GLU A 145 -19.83 19.78 9.49
N ASP A 146 -21.11 20.11 9.26
CA ASP A 146 -22.18 19.11 9.19
C ASP A 146 -21.96 18.19 7.98
N PRO A 147 -21.74 16.86 8.18
CA PRO A 147 -21.54 15.90 7.11
C PRO A 147 -22.74 15.75 6.19
N SER A 148 -23.92 16.22 6.61
CA SER A 148 -25.15 16.24 5.82
C SER A 148 -25.16 17.36 4.80
N ARG A 149 -24.28 18.37 4.91
CA ARG A 149 -24.19 19.48 3.97
C ARG A 149 -23.38 19.07 2.74
N ALA A 150 -23.90 19.37 1.56
CA ALA A 150 -23.18 19.12 0.30
C ALA A 150 -21.81 19.83 0.24
N SER A 151 -21.67 21.00 0.89
CA SER A 151 -20.42 21.76 0.95
C SER A 151 -19.28 21.00 1.63
N TYR A 152 -19.58 20.20 2.65
CA TYR A 152 -18.60 19.38 3.38
C TYR A 152 -17.94 18.36 2.44
N TRP A 153 -18.76 17.63 1.67
CA TRP A 153 -18.26 16.65 0.71
C TRP A 153 -17.56 17.29 -0.49
N GLN A 154 -18.01 18.46 -0.97
CA GLN A 154 -17.38 19.17 -2.08
C GLN A 154 -15.94 19.64 -1.77
N ALA A 155 -15.65 20.06 -0.54
CA ALA A 155 -14.30 20.46 -0.13
C ALA A 155 -13.36 19.24 -0.07
N ARG A 156 -13.86 18.13 0.48
CA ARG A 156 -13.11 16.87 0.58
C ARG A 156 -12.90 16.24 -0.80
N GLU A 157 -13.94 16.11 -1.60
CA GLU A 157 -13.85 15.50 -2.94
C GLU A 157 -12.85 16.22 -3.84
N ARG A 158 -12.71 17.55 -3.71
CA ARG A 158 -11.66 18.33 -4.41
C ARG A 158 -10.25 17.89 -4.04
N THR A 159 -9.96 17.66 -2.76
CA THR A 159 -8.65 17.17 -2.32
C THR A 159 -8.40 15.71 -2.72
N TRP A 160 -9.43 14.86 -2.71
CA TRP A 160 -9.33 13.49 -3.23
C TRP A 160 -9.02 13.47 -4.74
N ARG A 161 -9.75 14.26 -5.54
CA ARG A 161 -9.54 14.38 -6.99
C ARG A 161 -8.15 14.93 -7.33
N GLN A 162 -7.63 15.90 -6.57
CA GLN A 162 -6.27 16.42 -6.76
C GLN A 162 -5.21 15.35 -6.52
N ARG A 163 -5.27 14.64 -5.38
CA ARG A 163 -4.32 13.56 -5.07
C ARG A 163 -4.40 12.41 -6.06
N GLU A 164 -5.58 12.11 -6.58
CA GLU A 164 -5.75 11.08 -7.60
C GLU A 164 -5.15 11.50 -8.94
N GLN A 165 -5.32 12.77 -9.35
CA GLN A 165 -4.67 13.31 -10.54
C GLN A 165 -3.14 13.36 -10.40
N GLU A 166 -2.61 13.71 -9.23
CA GLU A 166 -1.17 13.67 -8.94
C GLU A 166 -0.62 12.25 -9.04
N ARG A 167 -1.25 11.26 -8.40
CA ARG A 167 -0.86 9.85 -8.54
C ARG A 167 -0.90 9.37 -9.99
N GLN A 168 -1.92 9.77 -10.75
CA GLN A 168 -2.00 9.43 -12.17
C GLN A 168 -0.90 10.10 -13.00
N ARG A 169 -0.51 11.34 -12.67
CA ARG A 169 0.62 12.03 -13.31
C ARG A 169 1.94 11.35 -12.98
N GLU A 170 2.20 11.07 -11.71
CA GLU A 170 3.40 10.36 -11.25
C GLU A 170 3.53 8.98 -11.91
N GLN A 171 2.43 8.23 -12.01
CA GLN A 171 2.43 6.95 -12.72
C GLN A 171 2.71 7.13 -14.22
N ARG A 172 2.14 8.15 -14.87
CA ARG A 172 2.40 8.44 -16.29
C ARG A 172 3.86 8.84 -16.53
N ASP A 173 4.42 9.69 -15.68
CA ASP A 173 5.81 10.15 -15.75
C ASP A 173 6.77 8.98 -15.54
N THR A 174 6.46 8.09 -14.59
CA THR A 174 7.23 6.86 -14.36
C THR A 174 7.19 5.94 -15.58
N HIS A 175 6.00 5.67 -16.13
CA HIS A 175 5.86 4.84 -17.34
C HIS A 175 6.55 5.48 -18.55
N GLN A 176 6.56 6.81 -18.66
CA GLN A 176 7.22 7.53 -19.75
C GLN A 176 8.75 7.46 -19.61
N GLN A 177 9.29 7.61 -18.41
CA GLN A 177 10.72 7.43 -18.14
C GLN A 177 11.17 5.97 -18.38
N GLU A 178 10.38 4.97 -17.97
CA GLU A 178 10.66 3.56 -18.26
C GLU A 178 10.64 3.25 -19.76
N ARG A 179 9.70 3.82 -20.51
CA ARG A 179 9.66 3.69 -21.98
C ARG A 179 10.87 4.35 -22.65
N ALA A 180 11.24 5.55 -22.23
CA ALA A 180 12.39 6.28 -22.76
C ALA A 180 13.73 5.57 -22.46
N SER A 181 13.88 5.01 -21.25
CA SER A 181 15.06 4.23 -20.86
C SER A 181 15.13 2.88 -21.57
N ARG A 182 14.00 2.18 -21.79
CA ARG A 182 13.94 0.98 -22.64
C ARG A 182 14.31 1.27 -24.10
N GLN A 183 13.81 2.37 -24.68
CA GLN A 183 14.16 2.76 -26.06
C GLN A 183 15.65 3.10 -26.19
N LYS A 184 16.25 3.83 -25.23
CA LYS A 184 17.70 4.08 -25.22
C LYS A 184 18.53 2.80 -25.08
N ARG A 185 18.04 1.79 -24.35
CA ARG A 185 18.71 0.48 -24.21
C ARG A 185 18.55 -0.43 -25.43
N GLN A 186 17.53 -0.23 -26.26
CA GLN A 186 17.21 -1.11 -27.40
C GLN A 186 17.61 -0.53 -28.77
N ALA A 187 18.12 0.70 -28.85
CA ALA A 187 18.70 1.23 -30.08
C ALA A 187 19.96 0.40 -30.44
N PRO A 188 19.95 -0.41 -31.52
CA PRO A 188 21.15 -1.15 -31.91
C PRO A 188 22.17 -0.14 -32.45
N PRO A 189 23.45 -0.21 -32.03
CA PRO A 189 24.50 0.53 -32.73
C PRO A 189 24.51 0.06 -34.18
N PHE A 190 24.38 0.98 -35.13
CA PHE A 190 24.28 0.69 -36.56
C PHE A 190 25.53 -0.01 -37.16
N GLY A 191 26.53 -0.40 -36.36
CA GLY A 191 27.73 -1.15 -36.74
C GLY A 191 27.74 -2.65 -36.36
N ASP A 192 26.78 -3.13 -35.58
CA ASP A 192 26.81 -4.49 -34.99
C ASP A 192 26.57 -5.61 -36.05
N LYS A 193 25.78 -5.33 -37.08
CA LYS A 193 25.47 -6.34 -38.12
C LYS A 193 26.69 -6.75 -38.95
N THR A 194 27.56 -5.79 -39.27
CA THR A 194 28.80 -6.07 -40.03
C THR A 194 29.84 -6.77 -39.16
N LEU A 195 30.00 -6.33 -37.90
CA LEU A 195 30.86 -7.03 -36.94
C LEU A 195 30.41 -8.48 -36.73
N ARG A 196 29.11 -8.70 -36.51
CA ARG A 196 28.54 -10.06 -36.41
C ARG A 196 28.77 -10.89 -37.67
N ALA A 197 28.63 -10.30 -38.86
CA ALA A 197 28.87 -11.00 -40.11
C ALA A 197 30.36 -11.39 -40.28
N LEU A 198 31.28 -10.51 -39.89
CA LEU A 198 32.72 -10.80 -39.86
C LEU A 198 33.07 -11.87 -38.83
N THR A 199 32.50 -11.81 -37.63
CA THR A 199 32.66 -12.85 -36.60
C THR A 199 32.15 -14.22 -37.07
N ILE A 200 31.02 -14.27 -37.78
CA ILE A 200 30.48 -15.52 -38.35
C ILE A 200 31.44 -16.12 -39.40
N LEU A 201 32.17 -15.28 -40.14
CA LEU A 201 33.19 -15.72 -41.09
C LEU A 201 34.59 -15.90 -40.46
N GLU A 202 34.72 -15.70 -39.16
CA GLU A 202 35.98 -15.76 -38.41
C GLU A 202 37.04 -14.78 -38.97
N LEU A 203 36.61 -13.56 -39.30
CA LEU A 203 37.44 -12.52 -39.88
C LEU A 203 37.50 -11.27 -38.99
N ASP A 204 38.60 -10.54 -39.11
CA ASP A 204 38.80 -9.26 -38.43
C ASP A 204 38.08 -8.09 -39.15
N ALA A 205 37.91 -6.97 -38.44
CA ALA A 205 37.34 -5.73 -38.97
C ALA A 205 38.09 -5.16 -40.19
N SER A 206 39.39 -5.47 -40.34
CA SER A 206 40.21 -5.05 -41.49
C SER A 206 40.21 -6.02 -42.68
N ALA A 207 39.35 -7.05 -42.68
CA ALA A 207 39.38 -8.09 -43.70
C ALA A 207 39.01 -7.56 -45.10
N THR A 208 39.77 -7.99 -46.10
CA THR A 208 39.57 -7.63 -47.51
C THR A 208 38.56 -8.53 -48.21
N ARG A 209 38.03 -8.10 -49.35
CA ARG A 209 37.04 -8.86 -50.13
C ARG A 209 37.54 -10.25 -50.58
N SER A 210 38.83 -10.37 -50.85
CA SER A 210 39.48 -11.65 -51.20
C SER A 210 39.50 -12.61 -50.01
N GLU A 211 39.77 -12.10 -48.81
CA GLU A 211 39.75 -12.85 -47.55
C GLU A 211 38.35 -13.30 -47.17
N ILE A 212 37.34 -12.44 -47.36
CA ILE A 212 35.91 -12.78 -47.18
C ILE A 212 35.51 -13.95 -48.09
N LYS A 213 35.87 -13.91 -49.38
CA LYS A 213 35.61 -15.00 -50.33
C LYS A 213 36.38 -16.28 -49.99
N ARG A 214 37.59 -16.16 -49.45
CA ARG A 214 38.42 -17.31 -49.05
C ARG A 214 37.87 -17.98 -47.80
N ALA A 215 37.51 -17.20 -46.78
CA ALA A 215 36.90 -17.69 -45.55
C ALA A 215 35.53 -18.34 -45.80
N TYR A 216 34.70 -17.73 -46.66
CA TYR A 216 33.43 -18.34 -47.08
C TYR A 216 33.65 -19.71 -47.72
N ARG A 217 34.57 -19.84 -48.68
CA ARG A 217 34.87 -21.14 -49.33
C ARG A 217 35.36 -22.19 -48.34
N ARG A 218 36.25 -21.81 -47.42
CA ARG A 218 36.75 -22.69 -46.33
C ARG A 218 35.61 -23.19 -45.44
N LEU A 219 34.78 -22.27 -44.94
CA LEU A 219 33.70 -22.57 -44.00
C LEU A 219 32.52 -23.30 -44.66
N ALA A 220 32.20 -22.96 -45.93
CA ALA A 220 31.20 -23.65 -46.72
C ALA A 220 31.59 -25.10 -46.98
N GLN A 221 32.86 -25.36 -47.29
CA GLN A 221 33.36 -26.73 -47.47
C GLN A 221 33.44 -27.49 -46.14
N ALA A 222 33.73 -26.81 -45.02
CA ALA A 222 33.79 -27.44 -43.69
C ALA A 222 32.39 -27.80 -43.14
N HIS A 223 31.38 -26.99 -43.42
CA HIS A 223 30.01 -27.15 -42.92
C HIS A 223 29.00 -27.59 -44.00
N HIS A 224 29.45 -28.15 -45.12
CA HIS A 224 28.55 -28.63 -46.16
C HIS A 224 27.72 -29.82 -45.65
N PRO A 225 26.38 -29.82 -45.79
CA PRO A 225 25.53 -30.89 -45.25
C PRO A 225 25.89 -32.28 -45.78
N ASP A 226 26.32 -32.40 -47.05
CA ASP A 226 26.75 -33.67 -47.65
C ASP A 226 27.93 -34.35 -46.93
N ARG A 227 28.78 -33.60 -46.23
CA ARG A 227 29.90 -34.17 -45.48
C ARG A 227 29.47 -34.84 -44.17
N PHE A 228 28.30 -34.50 -43.67
CA PHE A 228 27.76 -35.01 -42.41
C PHE A 228 26.67 -36.06 -42.63
N PHE A 229 26.32 -36.37 -43.88
CA PHE A 229 25.32 -37.38 -44.25
C PHE A 229 25.63 -38.76 -43.65
N SER A 230 26.91 -39.13 -43.59
CA SER A 230 27.38 -40.39 -43.00
C SER A 230 27.39 -40.42 -41.46
N ARG A 231 27.15 -39.29 -40.77
CA ARG A 231 27.23 -39.15 -39.31
C ARG A 231 25.88 -39.04 -38.60
N GLY A 232 24.77 -38.96 -39.35
CA GLY A 232 23.40 -38.98 -38.82
C GLY A 232 22.65 -37.64 -38.99
N GLU A 233 21.31 -37.69 -38.87
CA GLU A 233 20.41 -36.58 -39.21
C GLU A 233 20.58 -35.32 -38.35
N GLY A 234 20.91 -35.47 -37.06
CA GLY A 234 21.13 -34.33 -36.15
C GLY A 234 22.35 -33.48 -36.51
N ASP A 235 23.42 -34.12 -37.00
CA ASP A 235 24.63 -33.44 -37.45
C ASP A 235 24.40 -32.71 -38.78
N VAL A 236 23.60 -33.30 -39.67
CA VAL A 236 23.19 -32.67 -40.95
C VAL A 236 22.36 -31.41 -40.69
N ALA A 237 21.40 -31.45 -39.76
CA ALA A 237 20.59 -30.28 -39.39
C ALA A 237 21.45 -29.16 -38.79
N THR A 238 22.38 -29.51 -37.90
CA THR A 238 23.30 -28.54 -37.28
C THR A 238 24.25 -27.91 -38.31
N ALA A 239 24.79 -28.70 -39.23
CA ALA A 239 25.61 -28.22 -40.34
C ALA A 239 24.82 -27.31 -41.28
N SER A 240 23.57 -27.65 -41.60
CA SER A 240 22.68 -26.85 -42.44
C SER A 240 22.38 -25.47 -41.84
N VAL A 241 22.04 -25.41 -40.54
CA VAL A 241 21.82 -24.14 -39.82
C VAL A 241 23.08 -23.27 -39.84
N ARG A 242 24.25 -23.87 -39.64
CA ARG A 242 25.53 -23.15 -39.64
C ARG A 242 25.90 -22.67 -41.05
N PHE A 243 25.70 -23.49 -42.08
CA PHE A 243 25.91 -23.15 -43.48
C PHE A 243 25.04 -21.98 -43.92
N GLN A 244 23.75 -21.97 -43.55
CA GLN A 244 22.85 -20.87 -43.84
C GLN A 244 23.30 -19.55 -43.18
N LYS A 245 23.80 -19.60 -41.94
CA LYS A 245 24.36 -18.42 -41.25
C LYS A 245 25.61 -17.88 -41.96
N ILE A 246 26.51 -18.76 -42.37
CA ILE A 246 27.73 -18.43 -43.13
C ILE A 246 27.37 -17.78 -44.48
N LYS A 247 26.41 -18.35 -45.22
CA LYS A 247 25.92 -17.81 -46.49
C LYS A 247 25.31 -16.41 -46.33
N LYS A 248 24.43 -16.21 -45.33
CA LYS A 248 23.81 -14.90 -45.05
C LYS A 248 24.84 -13.84 -44.66
N ALA A 249 25.86 -14.19 -43.86
CA ALA A 249 26.93 -13.28 -43.50
C ALA A 249 27.77 -12.85 -44.71
N TYR A 250 28.11 -13.79 -45.60
CA TYR A 250 28.82 -13.51 -46.86
C TYR A 250 28.01 -12.58 -47.79
N GLU A 251 26.72 -12.88 -48.00
CA GLU A 251 25.84 -12.05 -48.84
C GLU A 251 25.70 -10.63 -48.31
N TYR A 252 25.63 -10.46 -46.98
CA TYR A 252 25.57 -9.16 -46.33
C TYR A 252 26.86 -8.36 -46.53
N LEU A 253 28.02 -8.96 -46.28
CA LEU A 253 29.32 -8.29 -46.45
C LEU A 253 29.64 -7.94 -47.90
N MET A 254 29.17 -8.74 -48.86
CA MET A 254 29.35 -8.48 -50.29
C MET A 254 28.48 -7.32 -50.83
N LYS A 255 27.42 -6.94 -50.10
CA LYS A 255 26.55 -5.80 -50.41
C LYS A 255 26.96 -4.52 -49.66
N ASP A 256 27.85 -4.62 -48.68
CA ASP A 256 28.32 -3.50 -47.86
C ASP A 256 29.36 -2.67 -48.65
N ALA A 257 29.12 -1.36 -48.76
CA ALA A 257 29.92 -0.45 -49.57
C ALA A 257 31.37 -0.30 -49.08
N ARG A 258 31.69 -0.73 -47.85
CA ARG A 258 33.04 -0.67 -47.28
C ARG A 258 34.02 -1.70 -47.85
N PHE A 259 33.52 -2.74 -48.52
CA PHE A 259 34.33 -3.84 -49.07
C PHE A 259 34.22 -3.95 -50.60
N VAL A 260 33.83 -2.86 -51.29
CA VAL A 260 33.76 -2.75 -52.76
C VAL A 260 35.14 -2.58 -53.34
#